data_AF-T0MA79-F1
#
_entry.id   AF-T0MA79-F1
#
_cell.length_a   1.000
_cell.length_b   1.000
_cell.length_c   1.000
_cell.angle_alpha   90.00
_cell.angle_beta   90.00
_cell.angle_gamma   90.00
#
_symmetry.space_group_name_H-M   'P 1'
#
loop_
_entity.id
_entity.type
_entity.pdbx_description
1 polymer ?
#
loop_
_entity_poly.entity_id
_entity_poly.type
_entity_poly.pdbx_seq_one_letter_code
_entity_poly.pdbx_strand_id
1 'polypeptide(L)'
;MDRDNVVEILGYREMTQDQIADEMIGKYSTSDHSRAGYLKIGAQILVENELEFLLNELVDKNVLGTKKVQDGLLEHVYYYVRN
;
A
#
# COMPACT_ATOMS: atom_id res chain seq x y z
N MET A 1 6.74 -9.85 0.99
CA MET A 1 5.63 -9.12 0.35
C MET A 1 5.96 -9.08 -1.12
N ASP A 2 5.09 -9.61 -1.98
CA ASP A 2 5.49 -9.95 -3.36
C ASP A 2 4.79 -9.04 -4.36
N ARG A 3 5.44 -8.78 -5.50
CA ARG A 3 4.95 -7.94 -6.61
C ARG A 3 3.49 -8.23 -6.96
N ASP A 4 3.16 -9.51 -7.09
CA ASP A 4 1.85 -9.95 -7.58
C ASP A 4 0.72 -9.54 -6.63
N ASN A 5 0.99 -9.47 -5.32
CA ASN A 5 0.01 -9.02 -4.33
C ASN A 5 -0.32 -7.53 -4.48
N VAL A 6 0.67 -6.67 -4.74
CA VAL A 6 0.44 -5.22 -4.93
C VAL A 6 -0.34 -4.96 -6.22
N VAL A 7 0.03 -5.65 -7.29
CA VAL A 7 -0.66 -5.56 -8.59
C VAL A 7 -2.10 -6.06 -8.48
N GLU A 8 -2.34 -7.16 -7.75
CA GLU A 8 -3.69 -7.69 -7.51
C GLU A 8 -4.55 -6.74 -6.67
N ILE A 9 -3.99 -6.14 -5.61
CA ILE A 9 -4.71 -5.18 -4.75
C ILE A 9 -5.11 -3.93 -5.54
N LEU A 10 -4.17 -3.38 -6.31
CA LEU A 10 -4.43 -2.22 -7.16
C LEU A 10 -5.45 -2.57 -8.25
N GLY A 11 -5.30 -3.72 -8.93
CA GLY A 11 -6.16 -4.11 -10.04
C GLY A 11 -6.27 -2.99 -11.08
N TYR A 12 -7.47 -2.42 -11.24
CA TYR A 12 -7.75 -1.27 -12.13
C TYR A 12 -7.93 0.06 -11.39
N ARG A 13 -7.66 0.10 -10.08
CA ARG A 13 -7.89 1.26 -9.21
C ARG A 13 -6.57 1.99 -8.94
N GLU A 14 -6.68 3.30 -8.72
CA GLU A 14 -5.60 4.13 -8.19
C GLU A 14 -5.73 4.15 -6.65
N MET A 15 -4.64 3.92 -5.91
CA MET A 15 -4.64 3.92 -4.44
C MET A 15 -3.40 4.62 -3.87
N THR A 16 -3.53 5.24 -2.70
CA THR A 16 -2.36 5.72 -1.93
C THR A 16 -1.64 4.55 -1.25
N GLN A 17 -0.41 4.78 -0.79
CA GLN A 17 0.34 3.77 -0.02
C GLN A 17 -0.45 3.28 1.21
N ASP A 18 -1.05 4.21 1.97
CA ASP A 18 -1.85 3.89 3.15
C ASP A 18 -3.03 2.99 2.81
N GLN A 19 -3.73 3.28 1.70
CA GLN A 19 -4.85 2.46 1.24
C GLN A 19 -4.41 1.06 0.83
N ILE A 20 -3.24 0.93 0.19
CA ILE A 20 -2.67 -0.37 -0.17
C ILE A 20 -2.26 -1.13 1.10
N ALA A 21 -1.64 -0.47 2.08
CA ALA A 21 -1.28 -1.06 3.36
C ALA A 21 -2.52 -1.55 4.13
N ASP A 22 -3.59 -0.76 4.16
CA ASP A 22 -4.86 -1.11 4.80
C ASP A 22 -5.51 -2.33 4.14
N GLU A 23 -5.54 -2.40 2.81
CA GLU A 23 -6.05 -3.56 2.06
C GLU A 23 -5.19 -4.80 2.29
N MET A 24 -3.86 -4.64 2.37
CA MET A 24 -2.94 -5.71 2.74
C MET A 24 -3.23 -6.24 4.15
N ILE A 25 -3.24 -5.37 5.15
CA ILE A 25 -3.50 -5.74 6.55
C ILE A 25 -4.90 -6.33 6.70
N GLY A 26 -5.90 -5.78 5.99
CA GLY A 26 -7.27 -6.26 5.92
C GLY A 26 -7.38 -7.69 5.39
N LYS A 27 -6.66 -8.04 4.31
CA LYS A 27 -6.55 -9.42 3.81
C LYS A 27 -5.96 -10.37 4.86
N TYR A 28 -5.04 -9.92 5.71
CA TYR A 28 -4.42 -10.74 6.76
C TYR A 28 -5.19 -10.72 8.10
N SER A 29 -6.20 -9.86 8.25
CA SER A 29 -6.99 -9.68 9.47
C SER A 29 -8.21 -10.62 9.52
N THR A 30 -8.01 -11.94 9.43
CA THR A 30 -8.98 -12.89 9.98
C THR A 30 -8.72 -13.06 11.49
N SER A 31 -9.61 -12.49 12.30
CA SER A 31 -9.86 -12.73 13.74
C SER A 31 -8.71 -12.49 14.74
N ASP A 32 -8.80 -11.43 15.57
CA ASP A 32 -8.99 -11.54 17.02
C ASP A 32 -8.85 -10.19 17.78
N HIS A 33 -9.80 -9.92 18.67
CA HIS A 33 -9.89 -8.71 19.50
C HIS A 33 -9.22 -8.88 20.88
N SER A 34 -7.90 -9.07 20.96
CA SER A 34 -7.18 -8.97 22.26
C SER A 34 -5.71 -8.58 22.07
N ARG A 35 -5.16 -7.65 22.88
CA ARG A 35 -3.74 -7.16 22.91
C ARG A 35 -3.08 -6.81 21.56
N ALA A 36 -3.80 -6.94 20.45
CA ALA A 36 -3.37 -6.90 19.08
C ALA A 36 -3.26 -5.47 18.52
N GLY A 37 -3.71 -4.45 19.26
CA GLY A 37 -3.64 -3.05 18.83
C GLY A 37 -2.22 -2.51 18.73
N TYR A 38 -1.35 -2.78 19.72
CA TYR A 38 0.05 -2.36 19.68
C TYR A 38 0.91 -3.20 18.73
N LEU A 39 0.60 -4.50 18.62
CA LEU A 39 1.18 -5.36 17.58
C LEU A 39 0.73 -4.91 16.18
N LYS A 40 -0.51 -4.41 16.04
CA LYS A 40 -1.02 -3.79 14.80
C LYS A 40 -0.20 -2.57 14.41
N ILE A 41 0.06 -1.65 15.34
CA ILE A 41 0.84 -0.44 15.04
C ILE A 41 2.28 -0.80 14.66
N GLY A 42 2.92 -1.72 15.39
CA GLY A 42 4.28 -2.17 15.06
C GLY A 42 4.36 -2.93 13.73
N ALA A 43 3.39 -3.79 13.46
CA ALA A 43 3.28 -4.50 12.18
C ALA A 43 2.95 -3.54 11.02
N GLN A 44 2.13 -2.53 11.27
CA GLN A 44 1.75 -1.52 10.29
C GLN A 44 2.96 -0.68 9.86
N ILE A 45 3.79 -0.21 10.78
CA ILE A 45 5.02 0.53 10.45
C ILE A 45 6.00 -0.32 9.62
N LEU A 46 6.14 -1.61 9.95
CA LEU A 46 7.01 -2.52 9.18
C LEU A 46 6.45 -2.75 7.77
N VAL A 47 5.13 -2.99 7.67
CA VAL A 47 4.42 -3.17 6.39
C VAL A 47 4.51 -1.92 5.53
N GLU A 48 4.34 -0.72 6.11
CA GLU A 48 4.43 0.55 5.39
C GLU A 48 5.83 0.79 4.83
N ASN A 49 6.90 0.51 5.59
CA ASN A 49 8.28 0.66 5.11
C ASN A 49 8.64 -0.35 4.02
N GLU A 50 8.25 -1.62 4.19
CA GLU A 50 8.47 -2.65 3.16
C GLU A 50 7.66 -2.34 1.89
N LEU A 51 6.44 -1.83 2.05
CA LEU A 51 5.58 -1.43 0.96
C LEU A 51 6.14 -0.21 0.23
N GLU A 52 6.68 0.78 0.93
CA GLU A 52 7.34 1.94 0.31
C GLU A 52 8.48 1.49 -0.61
N PHE A 53 9.37 0.63 -0.10
CA PHE A 53 10.49 0.11 -0.90
C PHE A 53 9.99 -0.65 -2.13
N LEU A 54 8.98 -1.51 -1.96
CA LEU A 54 8.41 -2.30 -3.04
C LEU A 54 7.70 -1.42 -4.09
N LEU A 55 6.94 -0.41 -3.67
CA LEU A 55 6.27 0.52 -4.59
C LEU A 55 7.29 1.28 -5.43
N ASN A 56 8.36 1.78 -4.81
CA ASN A 56 9.45 2.45 -5.52
C ASN A 56 10.13 1.51 -6.53
N GLU A 57 10.45 0.28 -6.13
CA GLU A 57 11.04 -0.72 -7.03
C GLU A 57 10.12 -1.02 -8.23
N LEU A 58 8.81 -1.11 -8.02
CA LEU A 58 7.84 -1.38 -9.09
C LEU A 58 7.62 -0.17 -10.02
N VAL A 59 7.74 1.04 -9.50
CA VAL A 59 7.76 2.27 -10.30
C VAL A 59 9.03 2.33 -11.16
N ASP A 60 10.19 2.05 -10.57
CA ASP A 60 11.49 2.02 -11.28
C ASP A 60 11.51 0.95 -12.39
N LYS A 61 10.88 -0.20 -12.14
CA LYS A 61 10.67 -1.27 -13.12
C LYS A 61 9.58 -0.98 -14.14
N ASN A 62 8.95 0.20 -14.09
CA ASN A 62 7.87 0.63 -14.97
C ASN A 62 6.64 -0.28 -14.94
N VAL A 63 6.43 -1.01 -13.83
CA VAL A 63 5.22 -1.82 -13.59
C VAL A 63 4.10 -0.95 -13.04
N LEU A 64 4.44 0.02 -12.18
CA LEU A 64 3.48 0.97 -11.62
C LEU A 64 3.73 2.38 -12.16
N GLY A 65 2.66 3.16 -12.24
CA GLY A 65 2.71 4.59 -12.44
C GLY A 65 2.26 5.32 -11.19
N THR A 66 2.68 6.58 -11.09
CA THR A 66 2.29 7.47 -10.00
C THR A 66 1.53 8.66 -10.54
N LYS A 67 0.55 9.12 -9.79
CA LYS A 67 -0.23 10.33 -10.06
C LYS A 67 -0.29 11.17 -8.80
N LYS A 68 0.11 12.44 -8.92
CA LYS A 68 0.05 13.40 -7.83
C LYS A 68 -1.28 14.15 -7.91
N VAL A 69 -2.03 14.15 -6.82
CA VAL A 69 -3.29 14.88 -6.70
C VAL A 69 -3.15 15.87 -5.56
N GLN A 70 -3.41 17.13 -5.85
CA GLN A 70 -3.35 18.21 -4.87
C GLN A 70 -4.74 18.45 -4.29
N ASP A 71 -4.86 18.39 -2.97
CA ASP A 71 -6.07 18.72 -2.23
C ASP A 71 -5.77 19.85 -1.23
N GLY A 72 -6.02 21.09 -1.68
CA GLY A 72 -5.64 22.29 -0.94
C GLY A 72 -4.13 22.39 -0.71
N LEU A 73 -3.71 22.24 0.55
CA LEU A 73 -2.29 22.28 0.96
C LEU A 73 -1.62 20.91 0.97
N LEU A 74 -2.37 19.82 0.80
CA LEU A 74 -1.85 18.47 0.86
C LEU A 74 -1.63 17.92 -0.55
N GLU A 75 -0.50 17.24 -0.74
CA GLU A 75 -0.22 16.45 -1.95
C GLU A 75 -0.37 14.97 -1.61
N HIS A 76 -1.21 14.27 -2.38
CA HIS A 76 -1.39 12.84 -2.28
C HIS A 76 -0.80 12.14 -3.51
N VAL A 77 -0.03 11.08 -3.27
CA VAL A 77 0.54 10.23 -4.32
C VAL A 77 -0.30 8.97 -4.45
N TYR A 78 -0.85 8.77 -5.64
CA TYR A 78 -1.61 7.59 -6.01
C TYR A 78 -0.78 6.70 -6.92
N TYR A 79 -0.81 5.40 -6.67
CA TYR A 79 -0.16 4.35 -7.47
C TYR A 79 -1.21 3.63 -8.31
N TYR A 80 -0.83 3.24 -9.53
CA TYR A 80 -1.68 2.46 -10.44
C TYR A 80 -0.84 1.49 -11.28
N VAL A 81 -1.43 0.38 -11.71
CA VAL A 81 -0.76 -0.59 -12.60
C VAL A 81 -0.65 -0.01 -14.01
N ARG A 82 0.55 -0.02 -14.58
CA ARG A 82 0.77 0.30 -15.99
C ARG A 82 0.46 -0.94 -16.82
N ASN A 83 -0.42 -0.78 -17.81
CA ASN A 83 -0.68 -1.80 -18.83
C ASN A 83 0.44 -1.80 -19.89
#